data_AF-A0A6A4J1S2-F1
#
_entry.id   AF-A0A6A4J1S2-F1
#
_cell.length_a   1.000
_cell.length_b   1.000
_cell.length_c   1.000
_cell.angle_alpha   90.00
_cell.angle_beta   90.00
_cell.angle_gamma   90.00
#
_symmetry.space_group_name_H-M   'P 1'
#
loop_
_entity.id
_entity.type
_entity.pdbx_description
1 polymer ?
#
loop_
_entity_poly.entity_id
_entity_poly.type
_entity_poly.pdbx_seq_one_letter_code
_entity_poly.pdbx_strand_id
1 'polypeptide(L)'
;MKITQLLRSVEAAKSRIPSIKFRGGLQGQHNQGRPGGSQSGGSKQSSGSGQIYEDFQLPRRFKRQLIDEREIDAINSGGAY
;
A
#
# COMPACT_ATOMS: atom_id res chain seq x y z
N MET A 1 23.22 -7.50 37.98
CA MET A 1 22.18 -8.32 37.32
C MET A 1 22.61 -9.78 37.41
N LYS A 2 21.72 -10.69 37.85
CA LYS A 2 22.07 -12.10 38.08
C LYS A 2 22.18 -12.84 36.73
N ILE A 3 23.17 -13.70 36.54
CA ILE A 3 23.43 -14.46 35.28
C ILE A 3 22.17 -15.17 34.76
N THR A 4 21.31 -15.65 35.66
CA THR A 4 20.05 -16.30 35.32
C THR A 4 19.00 -15.38 34.67
N GLN A 5 19.07 -14.07 34.88
CA GLN A 5 18.21 -13.10 34.17
C GLN A 5 18.72 -12.83 32.76
N LEU A 6 20.05 -12.80 32.57
CA LEU A 6 20.67 -12.66 31.24
C LEU A 6 20.30 -13.85 30.35
N LEU A 7 20.43 -15.08 30.86
CA LEU A 7 20.09 -16.30 30.12
C LEU A 7 18.61 -16.33 29.68
N ARG A 8 17.68 -15.93 30.57
CA ARG A 8 16.25 -15.82 30.23
C ARG A 8 15.96 -14.77 29.16
N SER A 9 16.68 -13.65 29.16
CA SER A 9 16.51 -12.62 28.12
C SER A 9 17.01 -13.08 26.74
N VAL A 10 18.09 -13.87 26.70
CA VAL A 10 18.62 -14.46 25.46
C VAL A 10 17.68 -15.55 24.91
N GLU A 11 17.07 -16.34 25.78
CA GLU A 11 16.07 -17.35 25.40
C GLU A 11 14.79 -16.71 24.84
N ALA A 12 14.33 -15.61 25.43
CA ALA A 12 13.18 -14.83 24.94
C ALA A 12 13.45 -14.09 23.61
N ALA A 13 14.70 -13.70 23.34
CA ALA A 13 15.08 -13.07 22.07
C ALA A 13 15.05 -14.06 20.89
N LYS A 14 15.35 -15.34 21.14
CA LYS A 14 15.41 -16.39 20.11
C LYS A 14 14.04 -16.76 19.54
N SER A 15 12.96 -16.62 20.31
CA SER A 15 11.58 -16.85 19.86
C SER A 15 10.97 -15.65 19.12
N ARG A 16 11.61 -14.47 19.19
CA ARG A 16 11.09 -13.21 18.67
C ARG A 16 11.90 -12.68 17.48
N ILE A 17 12.60 -13.55 16.77
CA ILE A 17 13.07 -13.24 15.42
C ILE A 17 11.97 -13.72 14.47
N PRO A 18 11.05 -12.85 14.03
CA PRO A 18 10.09 -13.23 13.01
C PRO A 18 10.86 -13.53 11.73
N SER A 19 11.09 -14.81 11.45
CA SER A 19 11.66 -15.25 10.18
C SER A 19 10.61 -15.02 9.10
N ILE A 20 10.71 -13.89 8.41
CA ILE A 20 9.90 -13.61 7.22
C ILE A 20 10.41 -14.57 6.13
N LYS A 21 9.64 -15.63 5.87
CA LYS A 21 9.85 -16.50 4.72
C LYS A 21 9.18 -15.85 3.52
N PHE A 22 9.97 -15.28 2.62
CA PHE A 22 9.47 -14.95 1.30
C PHE A 22 9.14 -16.27 0.61
N ARG A 23 7.88 -16.46 0.20
CA ARG A 23 7.54 -17.59 -0.68
C ARG A 23 8.33 -17.35 -1.96
N GLY A 24 9.28 -18.25 -2.26
CA GLY A 24 10.03 -18.23 -3.51
C GLY A 24 9.06 -18.02 -4.66
N GLY A 25 9.40 -17.07 -5.53
CA GLY A 25 8.50 -16.40 -6.45
C GLY A 25 7.39 -17.28 -7.02
N LEU A 26 6.22 -17.20 -6.40
CA LEU A 26 4.98 -17.44 -7.11
C LEU A 26 4.66 -16.11 -7.79
N GLN A 27 5.00 -16.05 -9.07
CA GLN A 27 4.38 -15.09 -9.96
C GLN A 27 2.86 -15.24 -9.80
N GLY A 28 2.27 -14.28 -9.08
CA GLY A 28 0.85 -14.24 -8.76
C GLY A 28 0.44 -15.21 -7.65
N GLN A 29 -0.05 -14.67 -6.52
CA GLN A 29 -1.31 -15.06 -5.89
C GLN A 29 -1.48 -14.18 -4.64
N HIS A 30 -2.67 -13.61 -4.55
CA HIS A 30 -3.03 -12.40 -3.83
C HIS A 30 -3.31 -12.61 -2.33
N ASN A 31 -3.17 -11.53 -1.57
CA ASN A 31 -3.55 -11.33 -0.17
C ASN A 31 -4.70 -12.22 0.34
N GLN A 32 -4.42 -13.03 1.37
CA GLN A 32 -5.45 -13.49 2.32
C GLN A 32 -5.18 -12.83 3.68
N GLY A 33 -5.84 -11.70 3.91
CA GLY A 33 -5.85 -10.99 5.19
C GLY A 33 -6.65 -11.72 6.26
N ARG A 34 -6.23 -11.55 7.51
CA ARG A 34 -6.99 -11.94 8.71
C ARG A 34 -8.24 -11.06 8.89
N PRO A 35 -9.28 -11.55 9.61
CA PRO A 35 -10.53 -10.81 9.79
C PRO A 35 -10.39 -9.81 10.94
N GLY A 36 -10.64 -8.54 10.67
CA GLY A 36 -10.69 -7.46 11.67
C GLY A 36 -11.45 -6.28 11.07
N GLY A 37 -12.67 -6.08 11.55
CA GLY A 37 -13.68 -5.24 10.91
C GLY A 37 -13.29 -3.78 10.74
N SER A 38 -13.49 -3.28 9.52
CA SER A 38 -14.19 -2.03 9.27
C SER A 38 -14.95 -2.20 7.96
N GLN A 39 -16.26 -1.99 7.99
CA GLN A 39 -17.06 -1.85 6.77
C GLN A 39 -16.65 -0.51 6.13
N SER A 40 -15.68 -0.56 5.23
CA SER A 40 -15.51 0.48 4.22
C SER A 40 -15.81 -0.17 2.88
N GLY A 41 -16.76 0.39 2.15
CA GLY A 41 -17.31 -0.16 0.92
C GLY A 41 -16.20 -0.56 -0.04
N GLY A 42 -16.02 -1.88 -0.22
CA GLY A 42 -15.07 -2.42 -1.16
C GLY A 42 -15.47 -2.02 -2.57
N SER A 43 -14.78 -1.05 -3.15
CA SER A 43 -14.80 -0.87 -4.60
C SER A 43 -14.28 -2.17 -5.20
N LYS A 44 -15.11 -2.85 -5.99
CA LYS A 44 -14.71 -4.03 -6.76
C LYS A 44 -13.50 -3.64 -7.59
N GLN A 45 -12.33 -4.15 -7.23
CA GLN A 45 -11.13 -3.96 -8.03
C GLN A 45 -11.36 -4.76 -9.31
N SER A 46 -11.71 -4.08 -10.39
CA SER A 46 -11.87 -4.72 -11.68
C SER A 46 -10.50 -5.26 -12.09
N SER A 47 -10.29 -6.56 -11.93
CA SER A 47 -9.21 -7.29 -12.60
C SER A 47 -9.55 -7.37 -14.09
N GLY A 48 -9.58 -6.21 -14.73
CA GLY A 48 -9.88 -6.08 -16.14
C GLY A 48 -8.59 -6.27 -16.91
N SER A 49 -8.52 -7.35 -17.69
CA SER A 49 -7.86 -7.36 -18.99
C SER A 49 -8.58 -6.36 -19.92
N GLY A 50 -8.67 -5.10 -19.50
CA GLY A 50 -9.37 -4.03 -20.20
C GLY A 50 -8.45 -3.46 -21.27
N GLN A 51 -9.03 -3.06 -22.40
CA GLN A 51 -8.31 -2.31 -23.41
C GLN A 51 -7.72 -1.06 -22.75
N ILE A 52 -6.41 -0.85 -22.93
CA ILE A 52 -5.74 0.37 -22.51
C ILE A 52 -6.15 1.44 -23.51
N TYR A 53 -6.78 2.50 -23.00
CA TYR A 53 -7.18 3.64 -23.82
C TYR A 53 -6.10 4.72 -23.77
N GLU A 54 -5.73 5.21 -24.95
CA GLU A 54 -4.87 6.38 -25.07
C GLU A 54 -5.66 7.67 -24.82
N ASP A 55 -4.99 8.74 -24.40
CA ASP A 55 -5.64 9.99 -23.99
C ASP A 55 -6.55 10.62 -25.06
N PHE A 56 -6.22 10.43 -26.34
CA PHE A 56 -7.04 10.93 -27.45
C PHE A 56 -8.35 10.14 -27.61
N GLN A 57 -8.39 8.89 -27.15
CA GLN A 57 -9.56 8.01 -27.20
C GLN A 57 -10.54 8.28 -26.04
N LEU A 58 -10.07 8.94 -24.98
CA LEU A 58 -10.88 9.22 -23.80
C LEU A 58 -11.95 10.27 -24.09
N PRO A 59 -13.23 10.02 -23.74
CA PRO A 59 -14.26 11.05 -23.73
C PRO A 59 -13.87 12.25 -22.87
N ARG A 60 -14.35 13.45 -23.24
CA ARG A 60 -13.96 14.73 -22.61
C ARG A 60 -14.05 14.73 -21.07
N ARG A 61 -15.05 14.06 -20.51
CA ARG A 61 -15.29 13.93 -19.06
C ARG A 61 -14.23 13.13 -18.30
N PHE A 62 -13.43 12.33 -18.99
CA PHE A 62 -12.34 11.53 -18.40
C PHE A 62 -10.95 12.07 -18.76
N LYS A 63 -10.88 13.13 -19.57
CA LYS A 63 -9.60 13.77 -19.89
C LYS A 63 -9.07 14.49 -18.65
N ARG A 64 -7.76 14.41 -18.46
CA ARG A 64 -7.06 15.13 -17.39
C ARG A 64 -7.22 16.63 -17.63
N GLN A 65 -7.47 17.38 -16.56
CA GLN A 65 -7.47 18.83 -16.62
C GLN A 65 -6.02 19.34 -16.59
N LEU A 66 -5.78 20.48 -17.25
CA LEU A 66 -4.51 21.18 -17.12
C LEU A 66 -4.46 21.86 -15.75
N ILE A 67 -3.27 21.87 -15.16
CA ILE A 67 -3.01 22.55 -13.90
C ILE A 67 -3.03 24.06 -14.17
N ASP A 68 -3.76 24.81 -13.36
CA ASP A 68 -3.81 26.28 -13.44
C ASP A 68 -2.76 26.95 -12.52
N GLU A 69 -2.51 28.25 -12.70
CA GLU A 69 -1.49 28.97 -11.91
C GLU A 69 -1.78 28.93 -10.40
N ARG A 70 -3.07 28.94 -10.02
CA ARG A 70 -3.48 28.90 -8.60
C ARG A 70 -3.16 27.55 -7.97
N GLU A 71 -3.39 26.47 -8.71
CA GLU A 71 -3.04 25.11 -8.31
C GLU A 71 -1.52 24.95 -8.24
N ILE A 72 -0.77 25.53 -9.19
CA ILE A 72 0.70 25.55 -9.14
C ILE A 72 1.18 26.23 -7.85
N ASP A 73 0.67 27.42 -7.56
CA ASP A 73 1.04 28.17 -6.36
C ASP A 73 0.68 27.41 -5.08
N ALA A 74 -0.50 26.79 -5.05
CA ALA A 74 -0.94 25.95 -3.94
C ALA A 74 -0.04 24.71 -3.72
N ILE A 75 0.39 24.06 -4.80
CA ILE A 75 1.33 22.94 -4.74
C ILE A 75 2.67 23.43 -4.19
N ASN A 76 3.16 24.56 -4.69
CA ASN A 76 4.45 25.14 -4.29
C ASN A 76 4.44 25.66 -2.84
N SER A 77 3.30 26.19 -2.36
CA SER A 77 3.14 26.65 -0.98
C SER A 77 2.87 25.51 0.01
N GLY A 78 2.67 24.27 -0.48
CA GLY A 78 2.28 23.13 0.35
C GLY A 78 0.85 23.21 0.87
N GLY A 79 -0.03 23.94 0.18
CA GLY A 79 -1.43 24.12 0.57
C GLY A 79 -1.64 25.10 1.73
N ALA A 80 -0.61 25.85 2.11
CA ALA A 80 -0.73 26.95 3.06
C ALA A 80 -1.25 28.20 2.32
N TYR A 81 -2.47 28.62 2.67
CA TYR A 81 -3.09 29.88 2.28
C TYR A 81 -3.35 30.71 3.55
#